data_AF-A0A3D1R9C9-F1
#
_entry.id   AF-A0A3D1R9C9-F1
#
_cell.length_a   1.000
_cell.length_b   1.000
_cell.length_c   1.000
_cell.angle_alpha   90.00
_cell.angle_beta   90.00
_cell.angle_gamma   90.00
#
_symmetry.space_group_name_H-M   'P 1'
#
loop_
_entity.id
_entity.type
_entity.pdbx_description
1 polymer ?
#
loop_
_entity_poly.entity_id
_entity_poly.type
_entity_poly.pdbx_seq_one_letter_code
_entity_poly.pdbx_strand_id
1 'polypeptide(L)'
;MVWPWITASALVAGATGGAPQIELSRRPDGYVLRARFSVGRSPACVLKTLFASENLRASAGASTEVELLEDGPRLQRVRYTERRLGMTVRQTYRRALDEAASRLDVELLESETSSLLPTVKSSRGFYKVEPGEGGHGAIVVYEQSVELEGVLAGAMVTLAEGEARNFVEGVAANVERLCDP
;
A
#
# COMPACT_ATOMS: atom_id res chain seq x y z
N MET A 1 -1.09 2.56 3.83
CA MET A 1 -0.32 2.73 2.59
C MET A 1 -1.17 2.13 1.47
N VAL A 2 -1.41 2.84 0.38
CA VAL A 2 -2.09 2.25 -0.79
C VAL A 2 -1.11 2.40 -1.92
N TRP A 3 -0.83 1.34 -2.66
CA TRP A 3 0.13 1.39 -3.75
C TRP A 3 -0.37 2.35 -4.83
N PRO A 4 0.22 3.55 -4.96
CA PRO A 4 -0.06 4.42 -6.07
C PRO A 4 0.89 4.02 -7.19
N TRP A 5 0.37 4.09 -8.39
CA TRP A 5 0.97 3.60 -9.61
C TRP A 5 2.25 4.36 -10.01
N ILE A 6 3.40 4.00 -9.39
CA ILE A 6 4.81 4.24 -9.80
C ILE A 6 5.64 5.08 -8.80
N THR A 7 6.00 4.49 -7.65
CA THR A 7 7.41 4.22 -7.27
C THR A 7 7.52 3.76 -5.83
N ALA A 8 7.84 2.48 -5.67
CA ALA A 8 8.76 2.10 -4.62
C ALA A 8 10.18 2.43 -5.10
N SER A 9 10.66 3.62 -4.75
CA SER A 9 12.09 3.87 -4.63
C SER A 9 12.37 4.38 -3.23
N ALA A 10 12.05 3.55 -2.25
CA ALA A 10 12.89 3.48 -1.08
C ALA A 10 13.88 2.35 -1.35
N LEU A 11 15.13 2.71 -1.64
CA LEU A 11 16.26 1.82 -1.37
C LEU A 11 16.12 1.42 0.10
N VAL A 12 15.77 0.16 0.37
CA VAL A 12 15.79 -0.33 1.74
C VAL A 12 16.84 -1.42 1.89
N ALA A 13 17.83 -1.12 2.73
CA ALA A 13 18.71 -2.10 3.32
C ALA A 13 17.89 -3.14 4.12
N GLY A 14 18.27 -4.40 3.99
CA GLY A 14 17.45 -5.56 4.33
C GLY A 14 16.72 -5.50 5.68
N ALA A 15 15.43 -5.81 5.63
CA ALA A 15 14.63 -6.09 6.80
C ALA A 15 15.15 -7.38 7.47
N THR A 16 15.40 -7.32 8.78
CA THR A 16 15.74 -8.49 9.60
C THR A 16 14.47 -9.29 9.86
N GLY A 17 14.13 -10.15 8.91
CA GLY A 17 13.01 -11.10 8.95
C GLY A 17 13.12 -12.07 7.77
N GLY A 18 12.40 -13.19 7.81
CA GLY A 18 12.31 -14.09 6.67
C GLY A 18 11.85 -13.34 5.40
N ALA A 19 12.31 -13.79 4.22
CA ALA A 19 11.95 -13.15 2.96
C ALA A 19 10.41 -13.06 2.81
N PRO A 20 9.87 -11.92 2.32
CA PRO A 20 8.43 -11.77 2.15
C PRO A 20 7.89 -12.79 1.16
N GLN A 21 6.78 -13.43 1.50
CA GLN A 21 5.99 -14.24 0.59
C GLN A 21 5.14 -13.28 -0.25
N ILE A 22 5.29 -13.31 -1.57
CA ILE A 22 4.62 -12.38 -2.48
C ILE A 22 4.05 -13.17 -3.64
N GLU A 23 2.77 -12.96 -3.92
CA GLU A 23 2.07 -13.55 -5.05
C GLU A 23 1.29 -12.44 -5.77
N LEU A 24 1.48 -12.32 -7.08
CA LEU A 24 0.64 -11.48 -7.92
C LEU A 24 -0.10 -12.37 -8.93
N SER A 25 -1.42 -12.44 -8.81
CA SER A 25 -2.28 -13.17 -9.73
C SER A 25 -2.84 -12.20 -10.78
N ARG A 26 -2.46 -12.37 -12.05
CA ARG A 26 -3.00 -11.57 -13.15
C ARG A 26 -4.49 -11.84 -13.38
N ARG A 27 -5.22 -10.80 -13.78
CA ARG A 27 -6.60 -10.86 -14.30
C ARG A 27 -6.64 -10.15 -15.67
N PRO A 28 -7.64 -10.42 -16.53
CA PRO A 28 -7.73 -9.80 -17.86
C PRO A 28 -7.67 -8.26 -17.84
N ASP A 29 -8.24 -7.66 -16.80
CA ASP A 29 -8.39 -6.22 -16.61
C ASP A 29 -7.82 -5.77 -15.25
N GLY A 30 -6.84 -6.50 -14.70
CA GLY A 30 -6.33 -6.16 -13.37
C GLY A 30 -5.39 -7.17 -12.75
N TYR A 31 -5.25 -7.10 -11.43
CA TYR A 31 -4.45 -8.06 -10.66
C TYR A 31 -4.94 -8.18 -9.22
N VAL A 32 -4.49 -9.25 -8.56
CA VAL A 32 -4.53 -9.35 -7.10
C VAL A 32 -3.10 -9.53 -6.60
N LEU A 33 -2.65 -8.62 -5.74
CA LEU A 33 -1.39 -8.76 -5.02
C LEU A 33 -1.68 -9.28 -3.62
N ARG A 34 -1.01 -10.38 -3.25
CA ARG A 34 -0.99 -10.91 -1.89
C ARG A 34 0.44 -10.88 -1.38
N ALA A 35 0.60 -10.49 -0.12
CA ALA A 35 1.88 -10.57 0.54
C ALA A 35 1.72 -11.00 2.01
N ARG A 36 2.71 -11.73 2.51
CA ARG A 36 2.86 -12.07 3.92
C ARG A 36 4.31 -11.85 4.32
N PHE A 37 4.55 -11.06 5.35
CA PHE A 37 5.89 -10.75 5.84
C PHE A 37 5.90 -10.53 7.35
N SER A 38 7.05 -10.78 7.97
CA SER A 38 7.25 -10.61 9.40
C SER A 38 8.01 -9.33 9.71
N VAL A 39 7.70 -8.70 10.83
CA VAL A 39 8.42 -7.55 11.39
C VAL A 39 8.67 -7.78 12.88
N GLY A 40 9.81 -7.31 13.39
CA GLY A 40 10.24 -7.38 14.78
C GLY A 40 9.55 -6.36 15.69
N ARG A 41 8.32 -5.95 15.37
CA ARG A 41 7.55 -4.93 16.09
C ARG A 41 6.21 -5.49 16.58
N SER A 42 5.68 -4.92 17.66
CA SER A 42 4.42 -5.41 18.25
C SER A 42 3.24 -5.21 17.29
N PRO A 43 2.25 -6.12 17.26
CA PRO A 43 1.09 -6.00 16.37
C PRO A 43 0.36 -4.66 16.49
N ALA A 44 0.18 -4.16 17.72
CA ALA A 44 -0.46 -2.88 17.99
C ALA A 44 0.30 -1.71 17.36
N CYS A 45 1.63 -1.69 17.50
CA CYS A 45 2.44 -0.64 16.92
C CYS A 45 2.44 -0.69 15.39
N VAL A 46 2.54 -1.90 14.81
CA VAL A 46 2.48 -2.09 13.35
C VAL A 46 1.17 -1.55 12.78
N LEU A 47 0.03 -1.93 13.38
CA LEU A 47 -1.28 -1.46 12.93
C LEU A 47 -1.41 0.06 13.06
N LYS A 48 -0.97 0.64 14.18
CA LYS A 48 -0.96 2.09 14.40
C LYS A 48 -0.11 2.80 13.35
N THR A 49 1.12 2.33 13.11
CA THR A 49 2.03 2.88 12.10
C THR A 49 1.44 2.81 10.70
N LEU A 50 0.78 1.71 10.36
CA LEU A 50 0.10 1.53 9.07
C LEU A 50 -1.08 2.47 8.88
N PHE A 51 -1.75 2.95 9.94
CA PHE A 51 -2.89 3.87 9.89
C PHE A 51 -2.49 5.35 10.02
N ALA A 52 -1.55 5.67 10.91
CA ALA A 52 -1.02 7.00 11.22
C ALA A 52 -0.88 7.92 9.99
N SER A 53 -1.50 9.10 10.06
CA SER A 53 -1.56 10.05 8.95
C SER A 53 -0.20 10.73 8.73
N GLU A 54 0.57 10.95 9.79
CA GLU A 54 1.94 11.46 9.79
C GLU A 54 2.91 10.55 9.01
N ASN A 55 2.64 9.25 9.00
CA ASN A 55 3.49 8.26 8.33
C ASN A 55 3.17 8.10 6.84
N LEU A 56 2.07 8.68 6.36
CA LEU A 56 1.64 8.54 4.96
C LEU A 56 2.63 9.16 3.99
N ARG A 57 3.20 10.32 4.32
CA ARG A 57 4.20 10.98 3.47
C ARG A 57 5.52 10.21 3.44
N ALA A 58 5.98 9.71 4.59
CA ALA A 58 7.17 8.88 4.67
C ALA A 58 7.04 7.56 3.91
N SER A 59 5.79 7.13 3.70
CA SER A 59 5.42 5.93 2.95
C SER A 59 5.12 6.18 1.48
N ALA A 60 4.93 7.43 1.08
CA ALA A 60 4.66 7.82 -0.29
C ALA A 60 5.99 8.08 -1.03
N GLY A 61 6.02 7.83 -2.33
CA GLY A 61 7.18 8.14 -3.16
C GLY A 61 7.45 9.67 -3.18
N ALA A 62 8.69 10.07 -3.43
CA ALA A 62 9.08 11.49 -3.44
C ALA A 62 8.32 12.34 -4.48
N SER A 63 7.77 11.70 -5.52
CA SER A 63 6.94 12.33 -6.56
C SER A 63 5.44 12.40 -6.21
N THR A 64 5.05 11.96 -5.01
CA THR A 64 3.65 11.83 -4.60
C THR A 64 3.32 12.86 -3.52
N GLU A 65 2.39 13.75 -3.86
CA GLU A 65 1.74 14.65 -2.91
C GLU A 65 0.65 13.88 -2.15
N VAL A 66 0.62 14.06 -0.83
CA VAL A 66 -0.36 13.43 0.07
C VAL A 66 -1.18 14.52 0.76
N GLU A 67 -2.48 14.50 0.51
CA GLU A 67 -3.48 15.38 1.09
C GLU A 67 -4.46 14.57 1.97
N LEU A 68 -4.65 15.01 3.22
CA LEU A 68 -5.65 14.46 4.13
C LEU A 68 -6.95 15.25 3.95
N LEU A 69 -7.96 14.61 3.37
CA LEU A 69 -9.30 15.18 3.21
C LEU A 69 -10.16 15.00 4.47
N GLU A 70 -9.89 13.91 5.22
CA GLU A 70 -10.51 13.60 6.50
C GLU A 70 -9.52 12.78 7.33
N ASP A 71 -9.35 13.16 8.61
CA ASP A 71 -8.47 12.47 9.56
C ASP A 71 -9.20 12.14 10.87
N GLY A 72 -9.99 11.08 10.83
CA GLY A 72 -10.73 10.57 11.99
C GLY A 72 -9.99 9.41 12.68
N PRO A 73 -10.38 9.07 13.93
CA PRO A 73 -9.67 8.09 14.76
C PRO A 73 -9.72 6.65 14.20
N ARG A 74 -10.69 6.34 13.34
CA ARG A 74 -10.84 5.02 12.69
C ARG A 74 -11.12 5.10 11.19
N LEU A 75 -11.18 6.31 10.65
CA LEU A 75 -11.54 6.52 9.25
C LEU A 75 -10.76 7.72 8.73
N GLN A 76 -10.11 7.55 7.59
CA GLN A 76 -9.43 8.63 6.89
C GLN A 76 -9.82 8.63 5.43
N ARG A 77 -9.86 9.82 4.84
CA ARG A 77 -9.89 10.02 3.40
C ARG A 77 -8.60 10.71 2.98
N VAL A 78 -7.85 10.04 2.11
CA VAL A 78 -6.52 10.47 1.70
C VAL A 78 -6.50 10.58 0.19
N ARG A 79 -6.03 11.70 -0.32
CA ARG A 79 -5.78 11.89 -1.74
C ARG A 79 -4.28 11.83 -2.01
N TYR A 80 -3.91 10.96 -2.94
CA TYR A 80 -2.57 10.89 -3.50
C TYR A 80 -2.59 11.56 -4.87
N THR A 81 -1.70 12.51 -5.08
CA THR A 81 -1.48 13.14 -6.40
C THR A 81 -0.06 12.86 -6.82
N GLU A 82 0.11 12.08 -7.88
CA GLU A 82 1.41 11.81 -8.47
C GLU A 82 1.60 12.61 -9.75
N ARG A 83 2.79 13.23 -9.91
CA ARG A 83 3.16 13.98 -11.10
C ARG A 83 4.46 13.42 -11.70
N ARG A 84 4.41 12.91 -12.93
CA ARG A 84 5.61 12.43 -13.67
C ARG A 84 5.47 12.69 -15.16
N LEU A 85 6.54 13.18 -15.80
CA LEU A 85 6.65 13.36 -17.26
C LEU A 85 5.43 14.05 -17.90
N GLY A 86 4.89 15.09 -17.25
CA GLY A 86 3.71 15.83 -17.72
C GLY A 86 2.36 15.14 -17.48
N MET A 87 2.36 13.96 -16.84
CA MET A 87 1.17 13.22 -16.46
C MET A 87 0.83 13.49 -14.99
N THR A 88 -0.47 13.59 -14.70
CA THR A 88 -0.98 13.68 -13.34
C THR A 88 -1.96 12.55 -13.11
N VAL A 89 -1.73 11.76 -12.06
CA VAL A 89 -2.65 10.74 -11.57
C VAL A 89 -3.09 11.16 -10.17
N ARG A 90 -4.40 11.22 -9.95
CA ARG A 90 -5.00 11.57 -8.65
C ARG A 90 -5.90 10.44 -8.21
N GLN A 91 -5.70 9.96 -6.98
CA GLN A 91 -6.48 8.88 -6.41
C GLN A 91 -6.89 9.22 -4.98
N THR A 92 -8.20 9.17 -4.72
CA THR A 92 -8.76 9.35 -3.38
C THR A 92 -9.07 7.98 -2.80
N TYR A 93 -8.53 7.68 -1.62
CA TYR A 93 -8.77 6.43 -0.90
C TYR A 93 -9.45 6.67 0.43
N ARG A 94 -10.36 5.77 0.77
CA ARG A 94 -10.85 5.54 2.13
C ARG A 94 -9.94 4.55 2.83
N ARG A 95 -9.61 4.85 4.07
CA ARG A 95 -8.84 3.98 4.97
C ARG A 95 -9.64 3.78 6.25
N ALA A 96 -10.05 2.55 6.54
CA ALA A 96 -10.88 2.22 7.69
C ALA A 96 -10.13 1.27 8.63
N LEU A 97 -9.96 1.68 9.88
CA LEU A 97 -9.28 0.92 10.91
C LEU A 97 -10.29 0.15 11.76
N ASP A 98 -10.12 -1.16 11.82
CA ASP A 98 -10.78 -2.06 12.76
C ASP A 98 -9.74 -2.65 13.71
N GLU A 99 -9.66 -2.06 14.91
CA GLU A 99 -8.72 -2.49 15.95
C GLU A 99 -9.07 -3.90 16.49
N ALA A 100 -10.36 -4.23 16.56
CA ALA A 100 -10.81 -5.53 17.06
C ALA A 100 -10.42 -6.66 16.11
N ALA A 101 -10.50 -6.41 14.80
CA ALA A 101 -10.03 -7.34 13.78
C ALA A 101 -8.51 -7.22 13.47
N SER A 102 -7.81 -6.27 14.11
CA SER A 102 -6.42 -5.91 13.82
C SER A 102 -6.18 -5.68 12.32
N ARG A 103 -7.08 -4.89 11.71
CA ARG A 103 -7.21 -4.76 10.26
C ARG A 103 -7.33 -3.30 9.84
N LEU A 104 -6.67 -2.95 8.74
CA LEU A 104 -6.81 -1.69 8.04
C LEU A 104 -7.32 -1.98 6.63
N ASP A 105 -8.57 -1.62 6.36
CA ASP A 105 -9.17 -1.69 5.03
C ASP A 105 -8.85 -0.43 4.23
N VAL A 106 -8.66 -0.63 2.93
CA VAL A 106 -8.26 0.40 1.97
C VAL A 106 -9.11 0.26 0.72
N GLU A 107 -9.76 1.35 0.32
CA GLU A 107 -10.65 1.35 -0.84
C GLU A 107 -10.51 2.63 -1.63
N LEU A 108 -10.38 2.49 -2.95
CA LEU A 108 -10.42 3.59 -3.89
C LEU A 108 -11.83 4.15 -3.99
N LEU A 109 -11.96 5.45 -3.79
CA LEU A 109 -13.20 6.20 -3.99
C LEU A 109 -13.25 6.87 -5.36
N GLU A 110 -12.12 7.46 -5.77
CA GLU A 110 -12.02 8.26 -6.99
C GLU A 110 -10.65 8.05 -7.63
N SER A 111 -10.61 7.98 -8.97
CA SER A 111 -9.37 7.96 -9.74
C SER A 111 -9.50 8.86 -10.96
N GLU A 112 -8.55 9.76 -11.13
CA GLU A 112 -8.47 10.70 -12.24
C GLU A 112 -7.07 10.62 -12.87
N THR A 113 -7.01 10.65 -14.20
CA THR A 113 -5.76 10.73 -14.97
C THR A 113 -5.86 11.85 -15.99
N SER A 114 -4.80 12.64 -16.14
CA SER A 114 -4.74 13.72 -17.13
C SER A 114 -4.33 13.25 -18.54
N SER A 115 -4.24 11.94 -18.78
CA SER A 115 -3.62 11.35 -19.98
C SER A 115 -4.34 10.09 -20.47
N LEU A 116 -3.93 9.53 -21.61
CA LEU A 116 -4.40 8.23 -22.14
C LEU A 116 -3.94 7.00 -21.32
N LEU A 117 -3.33 7.22 -20.16
CA LEU A 117 -2.95 6.13 -19.26
C LEU A 117 -4.19 5.36 -18.78
N PRO A 118 -4.05 4.06 -18.50
CA PRO A 118 -5.10 3.30 -17.86
C PRO A 118 -5.52 3.95 -16.55
N THR A 119 -6.82 4.02 -16.33
CA THR A 119 -7.40 4.50 -15.08
C THR A 119 -7.62 3.31 -14.16
N VAL A 120 -7.40 3.49 -12.86
CA VAL A 120 -7.81 2.49 -11.89
C VAL A 120 -9.31 2.59 -11.71
N LYS A 121 -10.03 1.60 -12.21
CA LYS A 121 -11.49 1.52 -12.11
C LYS A 121 -11.92 1.18 -10.69
N SER A 122 -11.22 0.25 -10.05
CA SER A 122 -11.45 -0.08 -8.66
C SER A 122 -10.16 -0.58 -8.01
N SER A 123 -10.00 -0.30 -6.72
CA SER A 123 -8.91 -0.86 -5.92
C SER A 123 -9.41 -1.05 -4.51
N ARG A 124 -9.32 -2.29 -4.01
CA ARG A 124 -9.75 -2.67 -2.66
C ARG A 124 -8.74 -3.62 -2.07
N GLY A 125 -8.37 -3.38 -0.83
CA GLY A 125 -7.37 -4.20 -0.16
C GLY A 125 -7.39 -3.99 1.33
N PHE A 126 -6.51 -4.70 2.01
CA PHE A 126 -6.35 -4.60 3.44
C PHE A 126 -4.95 -4.95 3.90
N TYR A 127 -4.63 -4.47 5.10
CA TYR A 127 -3.58 -5.00 5.94
C TYR A 127 -4.23 -5.67 7.14
N LYS A 128 -3.84 -6.90 7.45
CA LYS A 128 -4.20 -7.58 8.68
C LYS A 128 -2.92 -7.87 9.44
N VAL A 129 -2.90 -7.55 10.72
CA VAL A 129 -1.74 -7.73 11.59
C VAL A 129 -2.02 -8.86 12.56
N GLU A 130 -1.15 -9.85 12.56
CA GLU A 130 -1.24 -11.04 13.42
C GLU A 130 -0.03 -11.05 14.38
N PRO A 131 -0.16 -11.62 15.58
CA PRO A 131 1.00 -11.90 16.42
C PRO A 131 2.02 -12.76 15.68
N GLY A 132 3.31 -12.46 15.84
CA GLY A 132 4.37 -13.31 15.31
C GLY A 132 4.48 -14.64 16.04
N GLU A 133 5.17 -15.60 15.42
CA GLU A 133 5.40 -16.91 16.02
C GLU A 133 6.11 -16.78 17.37
N GLY A 134 5.68 -17.58 18.35
CA GLY A 134 6.20 -17.50 19.72
C GLY A 134 5.89 -16.20 20.46
N GLY A 135 4.99 -15.35 19.94
CA GLY A 135 4.63 -14.07 20.55
C GLY A 135 5.64 -12.94 20.32
N HIS A 136 6.62 -13.15 19.45
CA HIS A 136 7.63 -12.15 19.11
C HIS A 136 7.31 -11.47 17.78
N GLY A 137 7.25 -10.13 17.79
CA GLY A 137 6.98 -9.34 16.60
C GLY A 137 5.55 -9.50 16.07
N ALA A 138 5.37 -9.22 14.78
CA ALA A 138 4.09 -9.29 14.09
C ALA A 138 4.25 -9.86 12.69
N ILE A 139 3.19 -10.48 12.20
CA ILE A 139 3.05 -10.89 10.81
C ILE A 139 2.02 -9.98 10.16
N VAL A 140 2.39 -9.38 9.03
CA VAL A 140 1.49 -8.57 8.22
C VAL A 140 1.04 -9.38 7.03
N VAL A 141 -0.28 -9.53 6.91
CA VAL A 141 -0.96 -10.07 5.74
C VAL A 141 -1.52 -8.90 4.95
N TYR A 142 -1.16 -8.84 3.68
CA TYR A 142 -1.62 -7.83 2.75
C TYR A 142 -2.31 -8.49 1.57
N GLU A 143 -3.46 -7.94 1.18
CA GLU A 143 -4.11 -8.27 -0.08
C GLU A 143 -4.64 -6.98 -0.72
N GLN A 144 -4.47 -6.85 -2.03
CA GLN A 144 -5.08 -5.80 -2.82
C GLN A 144 -5.55 -6.35 -4.17
N SER A 145 -6.82 -6.14 -4.48
CA SER A 145 -7.41 -6.35 -5.79
C SER A 145 -7.51 -5.02 -6.52
N VAL A 146 -7.05 -4.97 -7.77
CA VAL A 146 -7.08 -3.78 -8.62
C VAL A 146 -7.70 -4.12 -9.95
N GLU A 147 -8.63 -3.30 -10.40
CA GLU A 147 -9.20 -3.32 -11.75
C GLU A 147 -8.80 -2.06 -12.50
N LEU A 148 -8.48 -2.22 -13.77
CA LEU A 148 -7.95 -1.21 -14.66
C LEU A 148 -8.83 -1.09 -15.88
N GLU A 149 -8.95 0.13 -16.37
CA GLU A 149 -9.63 0.43 -17.62
C GLU A 149 -8.68 1.16 -18.56
N GLY A 150 -8.68 0.77 -19.84
CA GLY A 150 -7.91 1.43 -20.89
C GLY A 150 -7.00 0.48 -21.67
N VAL A 151 -6.55 0.95 -22.85
CA VAL A 151 -5.84 0.15 -23.87
C VAL A 151 -4.52 -0.43 -23.37
N LEU A 152 -3.90 0.17 -22.36
CA LEU A 152 -2.61 -0.25 -21.81
C LEU A 152 -2.71 -1.03 -20.49
N ALA A 153 -3.91 -1.45 -20.05
CA ALA A 153 -4.12 -2.13 -18.77
C ALA A 153 -3.21 -3.37 -18.59
N GLY A 154 -3.05 -4.20 -19.63
CA GLY A 154 -2.17 -5.39 -19.55
C GLY A 154 -0.68 -5.07 -19.41
N ALA A 155 -0.20 -3.99 -20.03
CA ALA A 155 1.19 -3.52 -19.85
C ALA A 155 1.41 -3.03 -18.42
N MET A 156 0.41 -2.36 -17.85
CA MET A 156 0.41 -1.87 -16.48
C MET A 156 0.46 -3.00 -15.44
N VAL A 157 -0.25 -4.12 -15.67
CA VAL A 157 -0.14 -5.32 -14.83
C VAL A 157 1.30 -5.87 -14.81
N THR A 158 2.00 -5.86 -15.94
CA THR A 158 3.39 -6.33 -16.03
C THR A 158 4.35 -5.42 -15.25
N LEU A 159 4.13 -4.10 -15.29
CA LEU A 159 4.90 -3.16 -14.47
C LEU A 159 4.65 -3.38 -12.97
N ALA A 160 3.39 -3.61 -12.58
CA ALA A 160 3.06 -3.91 -11.20
C ALA A 160 3.82 -5.15 -10.70
N GLU A 161 3.92 -6.22 -11.49
CA GLU A 161 4.71 -7.40 -11.12
C GLU A 161 6.19 -7.08 -10.84
N GLY A 162 6.81 -6.22 -11.66
CA GLY A 162 8.19 -5.79 -11.46
C GLY A 162 8.40 -4.96 -10.19
N GLU A 163 7.37 -4.26 -9.72
CA GLU A 163 7.43 -3.37 -8.57
C GLU A 163 6.87 -3.99 -7.26
N ALA A 164 6.12 -5.09 -7.34
CA ALA A 164 5.43 -5.70 -6.19
C ALA A 164 6.36 -6.00 -5.02
N ARG A 165 7.57 -6.52 -5.31
CA ARG A 165 8.59 -6.79 -4.30
C ARG A 165 9.03 -5.51 -3.59
N ASN A 166 9.43 -4.51 -4.36
CA ASN A 166 9.92 -3.24 -3.81
C ASN A 166 8.84 -2.54 -2.96
N PHE A 167 7.58 -2.65 -3.37
CA PHE A 167 6.46 -2.16 -2.57
C PHE A 167 6.35 -2.87 -1.22
N VAL A 168 6.31 -4.21 -1.21
CA VAL A 168 6.17 -5.00 0.02
C VAL A 168 7.36 -4.79 0.96
N GLU A 169 8.57 -4.82 0.43
CA GLU A 169 9.81 -4.58 1.20
C GLU A 169 9.84 -3.15 1.75
N GLY A 170 9.40 -2.15 0.96
CA GLY A 170 9.25 -0.77 1.40
C GLY A 170 8.24 -0.58 2.53
N VAL A 171 7.10 -1.28 2.48
CA VAL A 171 6.12 -1.30 3.58
C VAL A 171 6.75 -1.87 4.85
N ALA A 172 7.36 -3.06 4.75
CA ALA A 172 7.96 -3.76 5.88
C ALA A 172 9.03 -2.88 6.56
N ALA A 173 9.90 -2.27 5.76
CA ALA A 173 10.93 -1.36 6.21
C ALA A 173 10.40 -0.11 6.90
N ASN A 174 9.37 0.52 6.33
CA ASN A 174 8.76 1.70 6.92
C ASN A 174 8.11 1.38 8.26
N VAL A 175 7.44 0.24 8.36
CA VAL A 175 6.88 -0.23 9.63
C VAL A 175 7.98 -0.46 10.67
N GLU A 176 9.07 -1.13 10.32
CA GLU A 176 10.22 -1.33 11.21
C GLU A 176 10.82 0.00 11.70
N ARG A 177 10.99 0.96 10.78
CA ARG A 177 11.63 2.24 11.07
C ARG A 177 10.75 3.20 11.88
N LEU A 178 9.45 3.24 11.61
CA LEU A 178 8.52 4.23 12.17
C LEU A 178 7.81 3.74 13.43
N CYS A 179 7.84 2.43 13.67
CA CYS A 179 7.37 1.89 14.93
C CYS A 179 8.46 2.07 15.99
N ASP A 180 8.32 3.12 16.79
CA ASP A 180 9.11 3.31 18.01
C ASP A 180 8.80 2.19 19.03
N PRO A 181 9.82 1.68 19.74
CA PRO A 181 9.68 0.61 20.74
C PRO A 181 8.90 1.02 22.00
#